data_AF-A0A9E3YRT6-F1
#
_entry.id   AF-A0A9E3YRT6-F1
#
_cell.length_a   1.000
_cell.length_b   1.000
_cell.length_c   1.000
_cell.angle_alpha   90.00
_cell.angle_beta   90.00
_cell.angle_gamma   90.00
#
_symmetry.space_group_name_H-M   'P 1'
#
loop_
_entity.id
_entity.type
_entity.pdbx_description
1 polymer ?
#
loop_
_entity_poly.entity_id
_entity_poly.type
_entity_poly.pdbx_seq_one_letter_code
_entity_poly.pdbx_strand_id
1 'polypeptide(L)'
;IDPDRLLSDLIVTTPGEEGKWFATAKTLKRFDLAMQLAWKSPCDPKTLIRAARDNVAKNPAFAAEVALAALYWICQGRGYELTSLDVQMAYRFATEAGLALGQSERVALRIQTMLKPMTREVRWVRERLNLPASSEAGRS
;
A
#
# COMPACT_ATOMS: atom_id res chain seq x y z
N ILE A 1 0.40 15.97 -27.58
CA ILE A 1 -0.67 15.21 -26.88
C ILE A 1 -0.61 15.62 -25.43
N ASP A 2 -1.74 15.99 -24.83
CA ASP A 2 -1.80 16.31 -23.40
C ASP A 2 -1.60 15.02 -22.57
N PRO A 3 -0.56 14.93 -21.73
CA PRO A 3 -0.30 13.75 -20.91
C PRO A 3 -1.45 13.38 -19.97
N ASP A 4 -2.20 14.36 -19.44
CA ASP A 4 -3.32 14.09 -18.54
C ASP A 4 -4.50 13.48 -19.30
N ARG A 5 -4.78 13.99 -20.50
CA ARG A 5 -5.81 13.42 -21.37
C ARG A 5 -5.47 11.99 -21.78
N LEU A 6 -4.21 11.76 -22.19
CA LEU A 6 -3.76 10.42 -22.54
C LEU A 6 -3.88 9.45 -21.35
N LEU A 7 -3.45 9.87 -20.16
CA LEU A 7 -3.58 9.05 -18.95
C LEU A 7 -5.05 8.73 -18.63
N SER A 8 -5.95 9.71 -18.76
CA SER A 8 -7.38 9.50 -18.58
C SER A 8 -7.95 8.46 -19.56
N ASP A 9 -7.62 8.59 -20.85
CA ASP A 9 -8.06 7.66 -21.89
C ASP A 9 -7.53 6.23 -21.63
N LEU A 10 -6.27 6.13 -21.18
CA LEU A 10 -5.64 4.85 -20.81
C LEU A 10 -6.31 4.20 -19.60
N ILE A 11 -6.72 4.98 -18.59
CA ILE A 11 -7.45 4.45 -17.43
C ILE A 11 -8.83 3.93 -17.86
N VAL A 12 -9.56 4.69 -18.68
CA VAL A 12 -10.91 4.32 -19.16
C VAL A 12 -10.88 3.04 -19.99
N THR A 13 -9.82 2.82 -20.76
CA THR A 13 -9.67 1.64 -21.63
C THR A 13 -9.15 0.39 -20.91
N THR A 14 -8.87 0.45 -19.61
CA THR A 14 -8.32 -0.68 -18.84
C THR A 14 -9.07 -0.94 -17.53
N PRO A 15 -10.40 -1.20 -17.59
CA PRO A 15 -11.20 -1.44 -16.39
C PRO A 15 -10.72 -2.69 -15.64
N GLY A 16 -10.56 -2.58 -14.32
CA GLY A 16 -10.03 -3.64 -13.45
C GLY A 16 -8.51 -3.73 -13.39
N GLU A 17 -7.80 -2.99 -14.24
CA GLU A 17 -6.32 -2.94 -14.28
C GLU A 17 -5.77 -1.52 -14.08
N GLU A 18 -6.58 -0.60 -13.57
CA GLU A 18 -6.23 0.82 -13.42
C GLU A 18 -4.95 1.06 -12.60
N GLY A 19 -4.67 0.19 -11.62
CA GLY A 19 -3.46 0.21 -10.80
C GLY A 19 -2.15 0.18 -11.60
N LYS A 20 -2.15 -0.32 -12.85
CA LYS A 20 -0.96 -0.27 -13.72
C LYS A 20 -0.55 1.15 -14.11
N TRP A 21 -1.49 2.10 -14.07
CA TRP A 21 -1.25 3.50 -14.38
C TRP A 21 -0.75 4.33 -13.19
N PHE A 22 -0.59 3.72 -12.01
CA PHE A 22 -0.05 4.36 -10.81
C PHE A 22 1.27 5.08 -11.06
N ALA A 23 2.24 4.40 -11.68
CA ALA A 23 3.57 4.94 -11.92
C ALA A 23 3.54 6.15 -12.85
N THR A 24 2.67 6.11 -13.87
CA THR A 24 2.44 7.23 -14.80
C THR A 24 1.84 8.43 -14.06
N ALA A 25 0.78 8.22 -13.27
CA ALA A 25 0.16 9.28 -12.47
C ALA A 25 1.16 9.93 -11.49
N LYS A 26 1.98 9.12 -10.80
CA LYS A 26 3.05 9.61 -9.90
C LYS A 26 4.08 10.44 -10.67
N THR A 27 4.49 9.99 -11.85
CA THR A 27 5.49 10.69 -12.69
C THR A 27 4.98 12.05 -13.15
N LEU A 28 3.69 12.15 -13.47
CA LEU A 28 3.00 13.42 -13.78
C LEU A 28 2.68 14.27 -12.53
N LYS A 29 3.17 13.87 -11.34
CA LYS A 29 2.91 14.53 -10.05
C LYS A 29 1.41 14.64 -9.71
N ARG A 30 0.57 13.77 -10.28
CA ARG A 30 -0.86 13.64 -9.94
C ARG A 30 -0.99 12.70 -8.74
N PHE A 31 -0.53 13.15 -7.57
CA PHE A 31 -0.45 12.30 -6.38
C PHE A 31 -1.80 11.78 -5.91
N ASP A 32 -2.86 12.60 -5.97
CA ASP A 32 -4.21 12.17 -5.59
C ASP A 32 -4.74 11.06 -6.50
N LEU A 33 -4.56 11.22 -7.81
CA LEU A 33 -4.90 10.18 -8.79
C LEU A 33 -4.06 8.92 -8.56
N ALA A 34 -2.75 9.06 -8.31
CA ALA A 34 -1.89 7.93 -8.01
C ALA A 34 -2.38 7.16 -6.78
N MET A 35 -2.77 7.83 -5.69
CA MET A 35 -3.35 7.17 -4.52
C MET A 35 -4.65 6.44 -4.86
N GLN A 36 -5.54 7.06 -5.65
CA GLN A 36 -6.78 6.41 -6.10
C GLN A 36 -6.50 5.14 -6.91
N LEU A 37 -5.58 5.20 -7.86
CA LEU A 37 -5.19 4.05 -8.68
C LEU A 37 -4.56 2.93 -7.85
N ALA A 38 -3.72 3.27 -6.87
CA ALA A 38 -3.09 2.30 -5.98
C ALA A 38 -4.12 1.48 -5.17
N TRP A 39 -5.30 2.04 -4.88
CA TRP A 39 -6.37 1.35 -4.16
C TRP A 39 -7.43 0.72 -5.07
N LYS A 40 -7.62 1.26 -6.28
CA LYS A 40 -8.72 0.87 -7.17
C LYS A 40 -8.56 -0.54 -7.73
N SER A 41 -7.34 -0.94 -8.09
CA SER A 41 -7.07 -2.30 -8.54
C SER A 41 -5.62 -2.70 -8.22
N PRO A 42 -5.25 -3.99 -8.36
CA PRO A 42 -3.93 -4.47 -7.96
C PRO A 42 -2.79 -3.65 -8.59
N CYS A 43 -1.96 -3.08 -7.73
CA CYS A 43 -0.70 -2.44 -8.10
C CYS A 43 0.44 -3.21 -7.45
N ASP A 44 1.54 -3.40 -8.18
CA ASP A 44 2.68 -4.17 -7.67
C ASP A 44 3.20 -3.58 -6.34
N PRO A 45 3.22 -4.36 -5.24
CA PRO A 45 3.63 -3.85 -3.94
C PRO A 45 5.05 -3.29 -3.93
N LYS A 46 6.00 -3.86 -4.70
CA LYS A 46 7.37 -3.34 -4.77
C LYS A 46 7.41 -1.94 -5.39
N THR A 47 6.58 -1.69 -6.39
CA THR A 47 6.39 -0.36 -6.99
C THR A 47 5.83 0.65 -5.99
N LEU A 48 4.82 0.26 -5.22
CA LEU A 48 4.23 1.09 -4.17
C LEU A 48 5.21 1.38 -3.02
N ILE A 49 5.96 0.37 -2.56
CA ILE A 49 7.00 0.50 -1.53
C ILE A 49 8.09 1.47 -1.97
N ARG A 50 8.57 1.35 -3.21
CA ARG A 50 9.55 2.30 -3.78
C ARG A 50 8.97 3.71 -3.78
N ALA A 51 7.71 3.87 -4.16
CA ALA A 51 7.05 5.17 -4.13
C ALA A 51 6.92 5.74 -2.72
N ALA A 52 6.61 4.92 -1.70
CA ALA A 52 6.60 5.34 -0.30
C ALA A 52 7.98 5.82 0.14
N ARG A 53 9.02 5.01 -0.07
CA ARG A 53 10.41 5.33 0.28
C ARG A 53 10.86 6.67 -0.29
N ASP A 54 10.60 6.89 -1.58
CA ASP A 54 11.04 8.10 -2.27
C ASP A 54 10.30 9.37 -1.77
N ASN A 55 9.19 9.21 -1.02
CA ASN A 55 8.31 10.30 -0.61
C ASN A 55 8.16 10.47 0.91
N VAL A 56 8.59 9.52 1.75
CA VAL A 56 8.36 9.55 3.20
C VAL A 56 8.80 10.87 3.87
N ALA A 57 9.92 11.45 3.42
CA ALA A 57 10.45 12.71 3.97
C ALA A 57 9.81 13.99 3.39
N LYS A 58 9.29 13.95 2.15
CA LYS A 58 8.86 15.15 1.40
C LYS A 58 7.35 15.25 1.22
N ASN A 59 6.65 14.12 1.24
CA ASN A 59 5.21 14.00 1.13
C ASN A 59 4.74 12.77 1.94
N PRO A 60 4.72 12.89 3.29
CA PRO A 60 4.35 11.79 4.15
C PRO A 60 2.90 11.34 3.96
N ALA A 61 1.97 12.23 3.60
CA ALA A 61 0.58 11.86 3.30
C ALA A 61 0.50 10.86 2.15
N PHE A 62 1.16 11.15 1.02
CA PHE A 62 1.25 10.24 -0.10
C PHE A 62 1.97 8.93 0.27
N ALA A 63 3.10 9.03 0.98
CA ALA A 63 3.89 7.87 1.37
C ALA A 63 3.11 6.89 2.26
N ALA A 64 2.34 7.40 3.23
CA ALA A 64 1.49 6.60 4.09
C ALA A 64 0.45 5.81 3.27
N GLU A 65 -0.26 6.48 2.35
CA GLU A 65 -1.30 5.83 1.56
C GLU A 65 -0.76 4.74 0.65
N VAL A 66 0.35 4.97 -0.06
CA VAL A 66 0.89 3.96 -0.97
C VAL A 66 1.58 2.82 -0.23
N ALA A 67 2.18 3.07 0.94
CA ALA A 67 2.71 2.02 1.81
C ALA A 67 1.59 1.13 2.36
N LEU A 68 0.46 1.72 2.77
CA LEU A 68 -0.73 0.99 3.21
C LEU A 68 -1.37 0.20 2.07
N ALA A 69 -1.43 0.76 0.86
CA ALA A 69 -1.88 0.04 -0.33
C ALA A 69 -0.95 -1.16 -0.63
N ALA A 70 0.37 -0.99 -0.49
CA ALA A 70 1.32 -2.08 -0.68
C ALA A 70 1.05 -3.22 0.32
N LEU A 71 0.93 -2.89 1.60
CA LEU A 71 0.66 -3.89 2.64
C LEU A 71 -0.69 -4.59 2.43
N TYR A 72 -1.72 -3.84 2.02
CA TYR A 72 -3.02 -4.39 1.65
C TYR A 72 -2.90 -5.41 0.52
N TRP A 73 -2.24 -5.06 -0.60
CA TRP A 73 -2.09 -5.96 -1.73
C TRP A 73 -1.27 -7.21 -1.40
N ILE A 74 -0.25 -7.07 -0.56
CA ILE A 74 0.49 -8.21 -0.02
C ILE A 74 -0.44 -9.14 0.78
N CYS A 75 -1.29 -8.59 1.66
CA CYS A 75 -2.28 -9.36 2.42
C CYS A 75 -3.33 -10.05 1.51
N GLN A 76 -3.58 -9.51 0.32
CA GLN A 76 -4.44 -10.09 -0.72
C GLN A 76 -3.71 -11.12 -1.61
N GLY A 77 -2.44 -11.44 -1.31
CA GLY A 77 -1.66 -12.39 -2.11
C GLY A 77 -1.23 -11.85 -3.48
N ARG A 78 -1.14 -10.52 -3.62
CA ARG A 78 -0.64 -9.85 -4.83
C ARG A 78 0.83 -9.48 -4.65
N GLY A 79 1.56 -9.49 -5.77
CA GLY A 79 2.98 -9.15 -5.84
C GLY A 79 3.84 -10.33 -6.26
N TYR A 80 4.89 -10.04 -7.04
CA TYR A 80 5.79 -11.05 -7.59
C TYR A 80 7.10 -11.13 -6.79
N GLU A 81 7.50 -12.35 -6.42
CA GLU A 81 8.73 -12.64 -5.68
C GLU A 81 8.91 -11.76 -4.42
N LEU A 82 7.85 -11.61 -3.63
CA LEU A 82 7.90 -10.84 -2.40
C LEU A 82 8.82 -11.50 -1.37
N THR A 83 9.61 -10.67 -0.71
CA THR A 83 10.54 -11.07 0.36
C THR A 83 10.04 -10.58 1.72
N SER A 84 10.65 -11.09 2.80
CA SER A 84 10.40 -10.56 4.15
C SER A 84 10.69 -9.06 4.24
N LEU A 85 11.69 -8.57 3.49
CA LEU A 85 12.07 -7.16 3.49
C LEU A 85 10.98 -6.28 2.89
N ASP A 86 10.27 -6.74 1.85
CA ASP A 86 9.18 -5.98 1.23
C ASP A 86 8.05 -5.72 2.25
N VAL A 87 7.68 -6.73 3.04
CA VAL A 87 6.69 -6.59 4.11
C VAL A 87 7.13 -5.59 5.17
N GLN A 88 8.37 -5.72 5.65
CA GLN A 88 8.93 -4.84 6.66
C GLN A 88 9.02 -3.39 6.17
N MET A 89 9.41 -3.18 4.91
CA MET A 89 9.48 -1.85 4.31
C MET A 89 8.09 -1.21 4.16
N ALA A 90 7.08 -1.96 3.68
CA ALA A 90 5.72 -1.45 3.58
C ALA A 90 5.18 -1.00 4.95
N TYR A 91 5.34 -1.85 5.97
CA TYR A 91 4.96 -1.51 7.34
C TYR A 91 5.71 -0.29 7.86
N ARG A 92 7.04 -0.27 7.73
CA ARG A 92 7.91 0.80 8.21
C ARG A 92 7.58 2.15 7.58
N PHE A 93 7.41 2.22 6.27
CA PHE A 93 7.11 3.50 5.62
C PHE A 93 5.70 4.00 5.96
N ALA A 94 4.73 3.10 6.14
CA ALA A 94 3.41 3.48 6.61
C ALA A 94 3.48 4.09 8.02
N THR A 95 4.20 3.46 8.96
CA THR A 95 4.31 3.93 10.34
C THR A 95 5.16 5.19 10.48
N GLU A 96 6.30 5.29 9.79
CA GLU A 96 7.13 6.51 9.75
C GLU A 96 6.35 7.70 9.18
N ALA A 97 5.64 7.51 8.06
CA ALA A 97 4.82 8.55 7.48
C ALA A 97 3.63 8.93 8.38
N GLY A 98 2.99 7.94 9.01
CA GLY A 98 1.92 8.17 9.99
C GLY A 98 2.40 8.97 11.19
N LEU A 99 3.60 8.69 11.70
CA LEU A 99 4.22 9.46 12.77
C LEU A 99 4.47 10.92 12.35
N ALA A 100 5.05 11.13 11.16
CA ALA A 100 5.32 12.46 10.63
C ALA A 100 4.03 13.31 10.45
N LEU A 101 2.88 12.66 10.26
CA LEU A 101 1.58 13.31 10.14
C LEU A 101 0.83 13.50 11.47
N GLY A 102 1.34 12.97 12.59
CA GLY A 102 0.59 12.88 13.85
C GLY A 102 -0.61 11.92 13.77
N GLN A 103 -0.57 10.93 12.88
CA GLN A 103 -1.66 9.99 12.58
C GLN A 103 -1.29 8.53 12.87
N SER A 104 -0.35 8.29 13.80
CA SER A 104 0.14 6.95 14.13
C SER A 104 -0.97 5.97 14.48
N GLU A 105 -1.96 6.40 15.26
CA GLU A 105 -3.11 5.56 15.66
C GLU A 105 -3.96 5.16 14.44
N ARG A 106 -4.27 6.13 13.57
CA ARG A 106 -5.04 5.87 12.34
C ARG A 106 -4.33 4.87 11.43
N VAL A 107 -3.02 5.02 11.25
CA VAL A 107 -2.22 4.08 10.46
C VAL A 107 -2.20 2.70 11.12
N ALA A 108 -1.98 2.63 12.43
CA ALA A 108 -1.97 1.38 13.17
C ALA A 108 -3.30 0.62 13.06
N LEU A 109 -4.44 1.30 13.19
CA LEU A 109 -5.78 0.70 13.05
C LEU A 109 -6.02 0.14 11.65
N ARG A 110 -5.57 0.84 10.60
CA ARG A 110 -5.66 0.34 9.21
C ARG A 110 -4.82 -0.92 9.03
N ILE A 111 -3.58 -0.93 9.52
CA ILE A 111 -2.70 -2.10 9.47
C ILE A 111 -3.35 -3.26 10.23
N GLN A 112 -3.78 -3.04 11.48
CA GLN A 112 -4.46 -4.07 12.28
C GLN A 112 -5.67 -4.66 11.55
N THR A 113 -6.45 -3.83 10.86
CA THR A 113 -7.61 -4.27 10.06
C THR A 113 -7.20 -5.17 8.89
N MET A 114 -6.14 -4.80 8.14
CA MET A 114 -5.60 -5.65 7.06
C MET A 114 -5.06 -6.97 7.60
N LEU A 115 -4.58 -6.97 8.83
CA LEU A 115 -4.06 -8.13 9.53
C LEU A 115 -5.13 -8.87 10.34
N LYS A 116 -6.44 -8.68 10.12
CA LYS A 116 -7.49 -9.51 10.77
C LYS A 116 -7.72 -10.88 10.12
N PRO A 117 -7.76 -11.02 8.78
CA PRO A 117 -8.08 -12.30 8.15
C PRO A 117 -7.12 -13.44 8.54
N MET A 118 -7.61 -14.68 8.47
CA MET A 118 -6.82 -15.89 8.76
C MET A 118 -6.28 -16.59 7.50
N THR A 119 -6.10 -15.83 6.42
CA THR A 119 -5.50 -16.33 5.17
C THR A 119 -4.03 -16.67 5.36
N ARG A 120 -3.48 -17.51 4.45
CA ARG A 120 -2.06 -17.87 4.43
C ARG A 120 -1.18 -16.62 4.27
N GLU A 121 -1.62 -15.69 3.44
CA GLU A 121 -0.93 -14.45 3.09
C GLU A 121 -0.83 -13.54 4.31
N VAL A 122 -1.93 -13.35 5.04
CA VAL A 122 -1.94 -12.54 6.27
C VAL A 122 -1.14 -13.22 7.38
N ARG A 123 -1.19 -14.55 7.51
CA ARG A 123 -0.33 -15.28 8.46
C ARG A 123 1.14 -15.04 8.18
N TRP A 124 1.55 -15.17 6.92
CA TRP A 124 2.91 -14.88 6.48
C TRP A 124 3.31 -13.44 6.81
N VAL A 125 2.44 -12.45 6.53
CA VAL A 125 2.71 -11.04 6.88
C VAL A 125 2.90 -10.84 8.38
N ARG A 126 2.02 -11.42 9.22
CA ARG A 126 2.15 -11.34 10.69
C ARG A 126 3.48 -11.92 11.17
N GLU A 127 3.87 -13.09 10.65
CA GLU A 127 5.18 -13.71 10.95
C GLU A 127 6.35 -12.79 10.56
N ARG A 128 6.31 -12.18 9.36
CA ARG A 128 7.39 -11.29 8.90
C ARG A 128 7.50 -10.01 9.73
N LEU A 129 6.43 -9.59 10.40
CA LEU A 129 6.38 -8.42 11.27
C LEU A 129 6.64 -8.74 12.75
N ASN A 130 6.93 -10.01 13.09
CA ASN A 130 7.08 -10.48 14.47
C ASN A 130 5.87 -10.11 15.36
N LEU A 131 4.67 -10.04 14.77
CA LEU A 131 3.45 -9.78 15.53
C LEU A 131 2.93 -11.12 16.10
N PRO A 132 2.57 -11.19 17.39
CA PRO A 132 2.03 -12.41 17.97
C PRO A 132 0.78 -12.83 17.17
N ALA A 133 0.60 -14.15 17.01
CA ALA A 133 -0.67 -14.66 16.50
C ALA A 133 -1.78 -14.10 17.38
N SER A 134 -2.78 -13.44 16.78
CA SER A 134 -3.90 -12.84 17.49
C SER A 134 -4.41 -13.86 18.51
N SER A 135 -4.20 -13.61 19.80
CA SER A 135 -4.81 -14.42 20.84
C SER A 135 -6.31 -14.35 20.61
N GLU A 136 -6.99 -15.49 20.56
CA GLU A 136 -8.44 -15.57 20.65
C GLU A 136 -8.90 -14.97 21.99
N ALA A 137 -8.90 -13.64 22.10
CA ALA A 137 -9.55 -12.92 23.18
C ALA A 137 -11.02 -12.79 22.78
N GLY A 138 -11.82 -13.78 23.16
CA GLY A 138 -13.27 -13.77 22.93
C GLY A 138 -13.93 -15.14 22.89
N ARG A 139 -13.50 -16.12 23.70
CA ARG A 139 -14.41 -17.18 24.17
C ARG A 139 -14.75 -16.88 25.62
N SER A 140 -15.90 -16.25 25.84
CA SER A 140 -16.70 -16.32 27.06
C SER A 140 -18.14 -16.03 26.67
#